data_AF-A0A538H5N1-F1
#
_entry.id   AF-A0A538H5N1-F1
#
_cell.length_a   1.000
_cell.length_b   1.000
_cell.length_c   1.000
_cell.angle_alpha   90.00
_cell.angle_beta   90.00
_cell.angle_gamma   90.00
#
_symmetry.space_group_name_H-M   'P 1'
#
loop_
_entity.id
_entity.type
_entity.pdbx_description
1 polymer ?
#
loop_
_entity_poly.entity_id
_entity_poly.type
_entity_poly.pdbx_seq_one_letter_code
_entity_poly.pdbx_strand_id
1 'polypeptide(L)'
;MKTLSDPDRKLVRLQPRQTTIAALNQTAAPHPTPVRRRTGFQRQAWKVVAQITQFRLLPDGSIELALYDHNSYVRAGMPSPKCLSGSSRARRAVLAARARFIATCGDPKPGWQDLGAVGYVTGVGFWSAETPKLQAAGNGAELQPVTSLHLIAGCR
;
A
#
# COMPACT_ATOMS: atom_id res chain seq x y z
N MET A 1 7.75 7.65 -6.40
CA MET A 1 7.04 7.77 -5.11
C MET A 1 6.61 6.42 -4.54
N LYS A 2 5.96 5.56 -5.36
CA LYS A 2 5.48 4.21 -4.97
C LYS A 2 6.55 3.28 -4.35
N THR A 3 7.83 3.52 -4.64
CA THR A 3 9.00 2.75 -4.14
C THR A 3 9.73 3.43 -2.98
N LEU A 4 9.29 4.62 -2.55
CA LEU A 4 9.99 5.46 -1.57
C LEU A 4 11.45 5.79 -1.95
N SER A 5 11.74 5.90 -3.25
CA SER A 5 13.04 6.29 -3.80
C SER A 5 13.07 7.74 -4.33
N ASP A 6 11.95 8.46 -4.25
CA ASP A 6 11.83 9.84 -4.74
C ASP A 6 12.71 10.84 -3.97
N PRO A 7 13.01 12.03 -4.55
CA PRO A 7 13.83 13.04 -3.87
C PRO A 7 13.32 13.40 -2.47
N ASP A 8 12.01 13.41 -2.28
CA ASP A 8 11.34 13.82 -1.03
C ASP A 8 11.14 12.66 -0.04
N ARG A 9 11.67 11.46 -0.32
CA ARG A 9 11.52 10.26 0.54
C ARG A 9 11.95 10.49 2.00
N LYS A 10 12.88 11.42 2.24
CA LYS A 10 13.35 11.78 3.59
C LYS A 10 12.31 12.58 4.39
N LEU A 11 11.35 13.22 3.73
CA LEU A 11 10.24 13.93 4.36
C LEU A 11 9.19 13.00 4.97
N VAL A 12 9.20 11.71 4.62
CA VAL A 12 8.22 10.73 5.12
C VAL A 12 8.54 10.35 6.56
N ARG A 13 7.55 10.45 7.46
CA ARG A 13 7.64 9.90 8.81
C ARG A 13 7.31 8.40 8.76
N LEU A 14 8.30 7.55 9.02
CA LEU A 14 8.16 6.10 8.96
C LEU A 14 7.56 5.49 10.23
N GLN A 15 7.47 6.24 11.32
CA GLN A 15 6.68 5.84 12.49
C GLN A 15 5.20 5.87 12.09
N PRO A 16 4.52 4.71 12.05
CA PRO A 16 3.17 4.65 11.52
C PRO A 16 2.17 5.32 12.46
N ARG A 17 1.20 6.03 11.87
CA ARG A 17 0.00 6.50 12.57
C ARG A 17 -1.14 5.53 12.29
N GLN A 18 -1.81 5.08 13.34
CA GLN A 18 -2.98 4.24 13.20
C GLN A 18 -4.14 5.05 12.60
N THR A 19 -4.88 4.43 11.69
CA THR A 19 -6.05 5.01 11.02
C THR A 19 -6.98 3.90 10.53
N THR A 20 -8.12 4.28 9.94
CA THR A 20 -9.09 3.37 9.29
C THR A 20 -9.12 3.62 7.79
N ILE A 21 -9.61 2.66 7.01
CA ILE A 21 -9.76 2.83 5.56
C ILE A 21 -10.78 3.94 5.25
N ALA A 22 -11.87 4.03 6.02
CA ALA A 22 -12.85 5.10 5.88
C ALA A 22 -12.23 6.50 6.07
N ALA A 23 -11.36 6.68 7.07
CA ALA A 23 -10.67 7.96 7.30
C ALA A 23 -9.68 8.30 6.17
N LEU A 24 -9.02 7.29 5.59
CA LEU A 24 -8.18 7.50 4.40
C LEU A 24 -9.03 7.99 3.21
N ASN A 25 -10.22 7.43 3.02
CA ASN A 25 -11.14 7.80 1.94
C ASN A 25 -11.76 9.19 2.11
N GLN A 26 -11.85 9.69 3.35
CA GLN A 26 -12.34 11.05 3.65
C GLN A 26 -11.26 12.12 3.56
N THR A 27 -9.99 11.74 3.43
CA THR A 27 -8.90 12.70 3.31
C THR A 27 -9.03 13.48 2.01
N ALA A 28 -9.02 14.82 2.07
CA ALA A 28 -9.13 15.66 0.88
C ALA A 28 -7.97 15.39 -0.10
N ALA A 29 -8.32 14.89 -1.28
CA ALA A 29 -7.34 14.64 -2.33
C ALA A 29 -6.90 15.97 -2.96
N PRO A 30 -5.59 16.19 -3.14
CA PRO A 30 -5.09 17.35 -3.86
C PRO A 30 -5.47 17.31 -5.34
N HIS A 31 -5.89 18.45 -5.89
CA HIS A 31 -6.11 18.62 -7.33
C HIS A 31 -5.23 19.78 -7.85
N PRO A 32 -4.37 19.57 -8.86
CA PRO A 32 -4.07 18.29 -9.51
C PRO A 32 -3.27 17.33 -8.60
N THR A 33 -3.23 16.03 -8.96
CA THR A 33 -2.46 15.03 -8.23
C THR A 33 -0.96 15.42 -8.18
N PRO A 34 -0.34 15.52 -6.98
CA PRO A 34 1.03 15.98 -6.85
C PRO A 34 2.06 15.01 -7.42
N VAL A 35 3.00 15.55 -8.19
CA VAL A 35 4.22 14.84 -8.66
C VAL A 35 5.33 14.75 -7.59
N ARG A 36 5.12 15.40 -6.43
CA ARG A 36 6.05 15.49 -5.29
C ARG A 36 5.28 15.27 -3.99
N ARG A 37 5.98 14.99 -2.88
CA ARG A 37 5.32 14.80 -1.57
C ARG A 37 4.91 16.15 -0.99
N ARG A 38 3.71 16.64 -1.35
CA ARG A 38 3.20 17.96 -0.93
C ARG A 38 2.24 17.90 0.25
N THR A 39 1.55 16.78 0.42
CA THR A 39 0.51 16.63 1.47
C THR A 39 1.04 15.94 2.71
N GLY A 40 0.39 16.19 3.86
CA GLY A 40 0.65 15.44 5.09
C GLY A 40 0.42 13.94 4.92
N PHE A 41 -0.61 13.56 4.15
CA PHE A 41 -0.91 12.17 3.80
C PHE A 41 0.29 11.46 3.13
N GLN A 42 0.90 12.07 2.12
CA GLN A 42 2.06 11.51 1.42
C GLN A 42 3.34 11.46 2.27
N ARG A 43 3.41 12.23 3.36
CA ARG A 43 4.58 12.33 4.24
C ARG A 43 4.43 11.47 5.50
N GLN A 44 3.45 10.58 5.55
CA GLN A 44 3.14 9.76 6.70
C GLN A 44 3.02 8.28 6.31
N ALA A 45 3.60 7.40 7.11
CA ALA A 45 3.25 5.98 7.11
C ALA A 45 1.95 5.77 7.89
N TRP A 46 1.02 5.02 7.32
CA TRP A 46 -0.28 4.73 7.90
C TRP A 46 -0.37 3.25 8.21
N LYS A 47 -0.89 2.91 9.39
CA LYS A 47 -1.19 1.54 9.80
C LYS A 47 -2.71 1.39 9.86
N VAL A 48 -3.22 0.41 9.12
CA VAL A 48 -4.65 0.04 9.12
C VAL A 48 -4.79 -1.40 9.57
N VAL A 49 -5.93 -1.71 10.19
CA VAL A 49 -6.44 -3.08 10.32
C VAL A 49 -7.41 -3.28 9.17
N ALA A 50 -7.21 -4.31 8.36
CA ALA A 50 -8.06 -4.53 7.20
C ALA A 50 -8.08 -6.01 6.82
N GLN A 51 -9.15 -6.37 6.11
CA GLN A 51 -9.20 -7.60 5.32
C GLN A 51 -8.50 -7.34 3.97
N ILE A 52 -7.54 -8.18 3.61
CA ILE A 52 -7.01 -8.30 2.26
C ILE A 52 -7.98 -9.20 1.49
N THR A 53 -8.94 -8.60 0.79
CA THR A 53 -9.97 -9.36 0.07
C THR A 53 -9.40 -10.04 -1.15
N GLN A 54 -8.57 -9.31 -1.91
CA GLN A 54 -7.95 -9.79 -3.13
C GLN A 54 -6.52 -9.27 -3.30
N PHE A 55 -5.75 -9.96 -4.14
CA PHE A 55 -4.41 -9.56 -4.53
C PHE A 55 -4.11 -9.95 -5.98
N ARG A 56 -3.11 -9.32 -6.59
CA ARG A 56 -2.61 -9.69 -7.92
C ARG A 56 -1.15 -9.29 -8.13
N LEU A 57 -0.51 -9.95 -9.09
CA LEU A 57 0.78 -9.54 -9.64
C LEU A 57 0.57 -8.53 -10.79
N LEU A 58 1.22 -7.38 -10.71
CA LEU A 58 1.26 -6.38 -11.77
C LEU A 58 2.39 -6.67 -12.78
N PRO A 59 2.34 -6.11 -14.01
CA PRO A 59 3.35 -6.36 -15.05
C PRO A 59 4.80 -5.99 -14.64
N ASP A 60 4.98 -5.03 -13.73
CA ASP A 60 6.28 -4.64 -13.18
C ASP A 60 6.78 -5.59 -12.06
N GLY A 61 6.00 -6.63 -11.74
CA GLY A 61 6.27 -7.59 -10.68
C GLY A 61 5.88 -7.10 -9.27
N SER A 62 5.26 -5.93 -9.16
CA SER A 62 4.70 -5.43 -7.91
C SER A 62 3.45 -6.23 -7.53
N ILE A 63 3.23 -6.44 -6.24
CA ILE A 63 1.99 -7.06 -5.73
C ILE A 63 1.04 -5.93 -5.38
N GLU A 64 -0.18 -5.96 -5.90
CA GLU A 64 -1.26 -5.06 -5.52
C GLU A 64 -2.25 -5.80 -4.61
N LEU A 65 -2.66 -5.15 -3.53
CA LEU A 65 -3.61 -5.65 -2.54
C LEU A 65 -4.88 -4.80 -2.56
N ALA A 66 -6.03 -5.45 -2.45
CA ALA A 66 -7.32 -4.86 -2.14
C ALA A 66 -7.53 -4.93 -0.63
N LEU A 67 -7.48 -3.80 0.07
CA LEU A 67 -7.78 -3.74 1.50
C LEU A 67 -9.21 -3.26 1.70
N TYR A 68 -9.93 -3.92 2.60
CA TYR A 68 -11.31 -3.61 2.93
C TYR A 68 -11.50 -3.51 4.45
N ASP A 69 -12.23 -2.47 4.86
CA ASP A 69 -12.67 -2.27 6.23
C ASP A 69 -13.86 -1.30 6.23
N HIS A 70 -14.88 -1.57 7.06
CA HIS A 70 -16.08 -0.74 7.25
C HIS A 70 -16.65 -0.14 5.93
N ASN A 71 -17.07 -0.99 4.99
CA ASN A 71 -17.65 -0.59 3.69
C ASN A 71 -16.74 0.26 2.80
N SER A 72 -15.44 0.29 3.08
CA SER A 72 -14.48 1.13 2.37
C SER A 72 -13.31 0.30 1.86
N TYR A 73 -12.85 0.61 0.65
CA TYR A 73 -11.68 0.00 0.05
C TYR A 73 -10.51 0.98 -0.04
N VAL A 74 -9.28 0.45 0.02
CA VAL A 74 -8.04 1.16 -0.37
C VAL A 74 -7.08 0.17 -1.03
N ARG A 75 -6.34 0.63 -2.04
CA ARG A 75 -5.26 -0.17 -2.65
C ARG A 75 -3.97 -0.02 -1.86
N ALA A 76 -3.22 -1.11 -1.76
CA ALA A 76 -1.88 -1.10 -1.20
C ALA A 76 -0.91 -1.86 -2.12
N GLY A 77 0.34 -1.42 -2.18
CA GLY A 77 1.32 -1.95 -3.14
C GLY A 77 2.61 -2.42 -2.47
N MET A 78 3.10 -3.59 -2.86
CA MET A 78 4.43 -4.09 -2.53
C MET A 78 5.29 -4.15 -3.80
N PRO A 79 6.19 -3.17 -4.01
CA PRO A 79 7.03 -3.13 -5.21
C PRO A 79 7.86 -4.40 -5.42
N SER A 80 8.08 -4.75 -6.67
CA SER A 80 9.08 -5.76 -7.05
C SER A 80 10.47 -5.37 -6.52
N PRO A 81 11.31 -6.33 -6.09
CA PRO A 81 12.70 -6.06 -5.74
C PRO A 81 13.49 -5.35 -6.85
N LYS A 82 13.12 -5.59 -8.12
CA LYS A 82 13.72 -4.95 -9.31
C LYS A 82 13.37 -3.46 -9.44
N CYS A 83 12.22 -3.04 -8.90
CA CYS A 83 11.78 -1.64 -8.90
C CYS A 83 12.43 -0.83 -7.76
N LEU A 84 13.00 -1.49 -6.75
CA LEU A 84 13.67 -0.84 -5.65
C LEU A 84 15.12 -0.54 -6.04
N SER A 85 15.56 0.70 -5.84
CA SER A 85 16.97 1.11 -5.94
C SER A 85 17.63 1.20 -4.56
N GLY A 86 18.95 1.48 -4.51
CA GLY A 86 19.67 1.79 -3.27
C GLY A 86 19.18 3.04 -2.55
N SER A 87 18.49 3.96 -3.24
CA SER A 87 17.91 5.16 -2.63
C SER A 87 16.56 4.90 -1.94
N SER A 88 15.96 3.71 -2.09
CA SER A 88 14.66 3.36 -1.51
C SER A 88 14.76 3.31 0.02
N ARG A 89 14.23 4.33 0.71
CA ARG A 89 14.52 4.58 2.14
C ARG A 89 14.12 3.43 3.07
N ALA A 90 13.08 2.69 2.73
CA ALA A 90 12.57 1.57 3.53
C ALA A 90 12.79 0.21 2.83
N ARG A 91 13.80 0.09 1.94
CA ARG A 91 14.02 -1.09 1.10
C ARG A 91 13.88 -2.42 1.85
N ARG A 92 14.61 -2.57 2.97
CA ARG A 92 14.59 -3.80 3.77
C ARG A 92 13.21 -4.13 4.31
N ALA A 93 12.47 -3.13 4.80
CA ALA A 93 11.13 -3.30 5.35
C ALA A 93 10.12 -3.66 4.25
N VAL A 94 10.21 -3.02 3.08
CA VAL A 94 9.37 -3.34 1.91
C VAL A 94 9.61 -4.79 1.45
N LEU A 95 10.88 -5.20 1.33
CA LEU A 95 11.23 -6.57 0.94
C LEU A 95 10.77 -7.60 1.97
N ALA A 96 10.91 -7.29 3.27
CA ALA A 96 10.44 -8.16 4.35
C ALA A 96 8.91 -8.31 4.34
N ALA A 97 8.16 -7.23 4.15
CA ALA A 97 6.70 -7.28 4.04
C ALA A 97 6.25 -8.12 2.84
N ARG A 98 6.91 -7.94 1.68
CA ARG A 98 6.66 -8.73 0.47
C ARG A 98 6.96 -10.22 0.68
N ALA A 99 8.12 -10.53 1.24
CA ALA A 99 8.53 -11.91 1.52
C ALA A 99 7.58 -12.58 2.52
N ARG A 100 7.16 -11.84 3.56
CA ARG A 100 6.18 -12.33 4.53
C ARG A 100 4.86 -12.67 3.85
N PHE A 101 4.35 -11.79 3.01
CA PHE A 101 3.11 -12.04 2.26
C PHE A 101 3.20 -13.31 1.42
N ILE A 102 4.26 -13.48 0.63
CA ILE A 102 4.45 -14.66 -0.23
C ILE A 102 4.59 -15.93 0.60
N ALA A 103 5.38 -15.89 1.66
CA ALA A 103 5.62 -17.04 2.52
C ALA A 103 4.33 -17.55 3.20
N THR A 104 3.40 -16.66 3.53
CA THR A 104 2.15 -17.04 4.21
C THR A 104 0.97 -17.24 3.26
N CYS A 105 0.84 -16.41 2.22
CA CYS A 105 -0.35 -16.37 1.38
C CYS A 105 -0.14 -16.99 -0.01
N GLY A 106 1.09 -17.44 -0.31
CA GLY A 106 1.48 -18.06 -1.57
C GLY A 106 1.90 -17.04 -2.64
N ASP A 107 2.33 -17.57 -3.79
CA ASP A 107 2.82 -16.75 -4.88
C ASP A 107 1.69 -16.01 -5.63
N PRO A 108 1.82 -14.69 -5.84
CA PRO A 108 0.88 -13.91 -6.64
C PRO A 108 1.04 -14.22 -8.13
N LYS A 109 -0.09 -14.37 -8.83
CA LYS A 109 -0.16 -14.53 -10.28
C LYS A 109 -0.78 -13.28 -10.93
N PRO A 110 -0.64 -13.12 -12.26
CA PRO A 110 -1.41 -12.12 -12.98
C PRO A 110 -2.92 -12.34 -12.78
N GLY A 111 -3.68 -11.24 -12.68
CA GLY A 111 -5.12 -11.29 -12.42
C GLY A 111 -5.48 -11.31 -10.93
N TRP A 112 -6.73 -10.96 -10.62
CA TRP A 112 -7.20 -10.90 -9.23
C TRP A 112 -7.39 -12.31 -8.65
N GLN A 113 -6.85 -12.51 -7.44
CA GLN A 113 -6.99 -13.72 -6.64
C GLN A 113 -7.67 -13.36 -5.31
N ASP A 114 -8.68 -14.13 -4.93
CA ASP A 114 -9.30 -14.02 -3.61
C ASP A 114 -8.37 -14.53 -2.51
N LEU A 115 -8.44 -13.91 -1.33
CA LEU A 115 -7.65 -14.30 -0.16
C LEU A 115 -8.47 -14.29 1.12
N GLY A 116 -9.10 -13.15 1.44
CA GLY A 116 -9.89 -12.97 2.67
C GLY A 116 -9.07 -12.91 3.97
N ALA A 117 -7.75 -12.72 3.90
CA ALA A 117 -6.88 -12.63 5.08
C ALA A 117 -7.09 -11.33 5.86
N VAL A 118 -6.90 -11.34 7.17
CA VAL A 118 -7.05 -10.16 8.03
C VAL A 118 -5.72 -9.84 8.68
N GLY A 119 -5.34 -8.56 8.73
CA GLY A 119 -4.09 -8.17 9.36
C GLY A 119 -3.87 -6.68 9.48
N TYR A 120 -2.77 -6.35 10.13
CA TYR A 120 -2.24 -5.00 10.15
C TYR A 120 -1.39 -4.77 8.90
N VAL A 121 -1.74 -3.75 8.12
CA VAL A 121 -0.96 -3.31 6.96
C VAL A 121 -0.42 -1.92 7.24
N THR A 122 0.89 -1.75 7.09
CA THR A 122 1.54 -0.44 7.17
C THR A 122 2.09 -0.05 5.82
N GLY A 123 1.72 1.12 5.31
CA GLY A 123 2.27 1.65 4.07
C GLY A 123 2.33 3.17 4.04
N VAL A 124 3.07 3.73 3.09
CA VAL A 124 3.22 5.19 2.95
C VAL A 124 2.07 5.75 2.13
N GLY A 125 1.50 6.88 2.53
CA GLY A 125 0.43 7.52 1.77
C GLY A 125 0.87 7.87 0.33
N PHE A 126 0.02 7.55 -0.63
CA PHE A 126 0.21 7.83 -2.05
C PHE A 126 -1.10 8.26 -2.69
N TRP A 127 -1.06 9.31 -3.51
CA TRP A 127 -2.22 9.75 -4.29
C TRP A 127 -2.09 9.20 -5.71
N SER A 128 -3.06 8.38 -6.12
CA SER A 128 -3.18 7.90 -7.48
C SER A 128 -3.69 9.00 -8.39
N ALA A 129 -3.12 9.10 -9.60
CA ALA A 129 -3.68 9.92 -10.68
C ALA A 129 -4.66 9.13 -11.54
N GLU A 130 -4.79 7.82 -11.29
CA GLU A 130 -5.70 6.95 -12.03
C GLU A 130 -7.13 7.15 -11.51
N THR A 131 -8.10 7.13 -12.42
CA THR A 131 -9.52 7.10 -12.06
C THR A 131 -9.78 5.97 -11.07
N PRO A 132 -10.55 6.20 -9.99
CA PRO A 132 -10.83 5.17 -8.99
C PRO A 132 -11.33 3.88 -9.65
N LYS A 133 -10.56 2.80 -9.47
CA LYS A 133 -10.93 1.46 -9.93
C LYS A 133 -11.85 0.80 -8.91
N LEU A 134 -12.51 -0.29 -9.30
CA LEU A 134 -13.20 -1.16 -8.36
C LEU A 134 -12.24 -1.55 -7.21
N GLN A 135 -12.75 -1.61 -5.97
CA GLN A 135 -11.97 -1.88 -4.75
C GLN A 135 -10.77 -0.94 -4.52
N ALA A 136 -10.91 0.33 -4.87
CA ALA A 136 -9.97 1.38 -4.53
C ALA A 136 -10.66 2.48 -3.70
N ALA A 137 -9.85 3.38 -3.14
CA ALA A 137 -10.35 4.56 -2.46
C ALA A 137 -11.01 5.51 -3.46
N GLY A 138 -12.21 6.02 -3.15
CA GLY A 138 -12.93 6.95 -4.04
C GLY A 138 -12.21 8.27 -4.27
N ASN A 139 -11.33 8.67 -3.35
CA ASN A 139 -10.50 9.88 -3.43
C ASN A 139 -9.10 9.62 -4.04
N GLY A 140 -8.81 8.41 -4.51
CA GLY A 140 -7.49 8.04 -5.06
C GLY A 140 -6.39 7.83 -4.01
N ALA A 141 -6.72 7.72 -2.72
CA ALA A 141 -5.77 7.34 -1.69
C ALA A 141 -5.28 5.90 -1.88
N GLU A 142 -3.98 5.68 -1.67
CA GLU A 142 -3.35 4.35 -1.66
C GLU A 142 -2.25 4.28 -0.59
N LEU A 143 -1.81 3.07 -0.28
CA LEU A 143 -0.67 2.79 0.59
C LEU A 143 0.50 2.19 -0.21
N GLN A 144 1.45 3.03 -0.63
CA GLN A 144 2.60 2.64 -1.46
C GLN A 144 3.93 3.30 -1.03
N PRO A 145 4.98 2.53 -0.73
CA PRO A 145 4.99 1.07 -0.60
C PRO A 145 4.44 0.62 0.76
N VAL A 146 3.98 -0.63 0.83
CA VAL A 146 3.80 -1.35 2.09
C VAL A 146 5.17 -1.64 2.70
N THR A 147 5.34 -1.30 3.98
CA THR A 147 6.59 -1.44 4.73
C THR A 147 6.51 -2.42 5.88
N SER A 148 5.30 -2.80 6.31
CA SER A 148 5.09 -3.86 7.30
C SER A 148 3.75 -4.55 7.07
N LEU A 149 3.73 -5.86 7.29
CA LEU A 149 2.55 -6.70 7.21
C LEU A 149 2.56 -7.67 8.40
N HIS A 150 1.49 -7.64 9.19
CA HIS A 150 1.27 -8.61 10.27
C HIS A 150 -0.12 -9.21 10.12
N LEU A 151 -0.17 -10.43 9.57
CA LEU A 151 -1.39 -11.19 9.37
C LEU A 151 -1.84 -11.81 10.68
N ILE A 152 -3.15 -11.71 10.95
CA ILE A 152 -3.83 -12.27 12.12
C ILE A 152 -4.46 -13.62 11.74
N ALA A 153 -5.08 -13.70 10.55
CA ALA A 153 -5.75 -14.91 10.08
C ALA A 153 -5.92 -14.92 8.55
N GLY A 154 -6.29 -16.08 8.00
CA GLY A 154 -6.80 -16.24 6.63
C GLY A 154 -5.76 -16.43 5.53
N CYS A 155 -4.47 -16.47 5.86
CA CYS A 155 -3.46 -17.09 5.00
C CYS A 155 -3.16 -18.51 5.53
N ARG A 156 -2.74 -19.42 4.62
CA ARG A 156 -2.51 -20.84 4.93
C ARG A 156 -1.33 -21.05 5.88
#